data_AF-A0A8T4HBP6-F1
#
_entry.id   AF-A0A8T4HBP6-F1
#
_cell.length_a   1.000
_cell.length_b   1.000
_cell.length_c   1.000
_cell.angle_alpha   90.00
_cell.angle_beta   90.00
_cell.angle_gamma   90.00
#
_symmetry.space_group_name_H-M   'P 1'
#
loop_
_entity.id
_entity.type
_entity.pdbx_description
1 polymer ?
#
loop_
_entity_poly.entity_id
_entity_poly.type
_entity_poly.pdbx_seq_one_letter_code
_entity_poly.pdbx_strand_id
1 'polypeptide(L)' 'MDPYLFESLIEVNALAFEWQIDYNSNHPHKALNGESPWTFAQNKMVS' A
#
# COMPACT_ATOMS: atom_id res chain seq x y z
N MET A 1 -14.58 -14.31 24.17
CA MET A 1 -13.63 -13.51 23.37
C MET A 1 -13.77 -14.00 21.94
N ASP A 2 -14.06 -13.09 21.03
CA ASP A 2 -14.08 -13.41 19.60
C ASP A 2 -12.61 -13.54 19.13
N PRO A 3 -12.19 -14.68 18.57
CA PRO A 3 -10.81 -14.87 18.11
C PRO A 3 -10.51 -14.16 16.79
N TYR A 4 -11.53 -13.66 16.08
CA TYR A 4 -11.35 -13.10 14.74
C TYR A 4 -11.06 -11.59 14.82
N LEU A 5 -9.99 -11.18 14.12
CA LEU A 5 -9.60 -9.77 14.01
C LEU A 5 -10.58 -8.96 13.14
N PHE A 6 -11.36 -9.62 12.30
CA PHE A 6 -12.28 -9.01 11.35
C PHE A 6 -13.63 -9.72 11.38
N GLU A 7 -14.70 -8.97 11.14
CA GLU A 7 -16.07 -9.44 11.19
C GLU A 7 -16.51 -10.09 9.86
N SER A 8 -15.85 -9.75 8.74
CA SER A 8 -16.14 -10.36 7.43
C SER A 8 -14.95 -10.35 6.47
N LEU A 9 -15.00 -11.23 5.46
CA LEU A 9 -14.04 -11.19 4.35
C LEU A 9 -14.13 -9.90 3.53
N ILE A 10 -15.32 -9.29 3.46
CA ILE A 10 -15.53 -8.02 2.74
C ILE A 10 -14.75 -6.91 3.42
N GLU A 11 -14.80 -6.84 4.75
CA GLU A 11 -14.09 -5.85 5.56
C GLU A 11 -12.57 -5.95 5.36
N VAL A 12 -11.99 -7.13 5.54
CA VAL A 12 -10.53 -7.30 5.37
C VAL A 12 -10.08 -7.04 3.93
N ASN A 13 -10.88 -7.38 2.93
CA ASN A 13 -10.56 -7.07 1.53
C ASN A 13 -10.56 -5.56 1.27
N ALA A 14 -11.54 -4.83 1.82
CA ALA A 14 -11.59 -3.37 1.70
C ALA A 14 -10.37 -2.72 2.40
N LEU A 15 -10.03 -3.16 3.61
CA LEU A 15 -8.86 -2.65 4.34
C LEU A 15 -7.55 -2.96 3.62
N ALA A 16 -7.39 -4.19 3.12
CA ALA A 16 -6.19 -4.59 2.38
C ALA A 16 -6.03 -3.79 1.08
N PHE A 17 -7.14 -3.48 0.40
CA PHE A 17 -7.12 -2.62 -0.79
C PHE A 17 -6.63 -1.21 -0.44
N GLU A 18 -7.19 -0.58 0.60
CA GLU A 18 -6.77 0.75 1.04
C GLU A 18 -5.29 0.78 1.43
N TRP A 19 -4.81 -0.23 2.16
CA TRP A 19 -3.39 -0.34 2.51
C TRP A 19 -2.49 -0.49 1.29
N GLN A 20 -2.92 -1.26 0.29
CA GLN A 20 -2.17 -1.39 -0.94
C GLN A 20 -2.07 -0.06 -1.69
N ILE A 21 -3.16 0.70 -1.77
CA ILE A 21 -3.17 2.02 -2.41
C ILE A 21 -2.25 2.97 -1.64
N ASP A 22 -2.37 3.07 -0.33
CA ASP A 22 -1.56 3.97 0.49
C ASP A 22 -0.07 3.61 0.44
N TYR A 23 0.27 2.32 0.55
CA TYR A 23 1.65 1.85 0.46
C TYR A 23 2.29 2.24 -0.88
N ASN A 24 1.59 2.03 -1.99
CA ASN A 24 2.13 2.33 -3.30
C ASN A 24 2.15 3.83 -3.63
N SER A 25 1.24 4.62 -3.02
CA SER A 25 1.11 6.05 -3.30
C SER A 25 2.01 6.90 -2.41
N ASN A 26 2.09 6.58 -1.12
CA ASN A 26 2.53 7.51 -0.09
C ASN A 26 3.68 6.99 0.76
N HIS A 27 3.93 5.68 0.82
CA HIS A 27 4.94 5.14 1.73
C HIS A 27 6.36 5.39 1.19
N PRO A 28 7.22 6.15 1.90
CA PRO A 28 8.57 6.41 1.44
C PRO A 28 9.49 5.21 1.69
N HIS A 29 10.15 4.70 0.65
CA HIS A 29 11.09 3.58 0.77
C HIS A 29 12.55 4.03 0.70
N LYS A 30 13.34 3.67 1.72
CA LYS A 30 14.79 3.95 1.73
C LYS A 30 15.53 3.40 0.50
N ALA A 31 15.13 2.22 0.02
CA ALA A 31 15.71 1.60 -1.19
C ALA A 31 15.34 2.37 -2.48
N LEU A 32 14.27 3.15 -2.47
CA LEU A 32 13.81 3.99 -3.57
C LEU A 32 14.17 5.46 -3.34
N ASN A 33 15.26 5.73 -2.60
CA ASN A 33 15.69 7.09 -2.26
C ASN A 33 14.60 7.95 -1.56
N GLY A 34 13.72 7.31 -0.79
CA GLY A 34 12.62 7.96 -0.08
C GLY A 34 11.34 8.13 -0.90
N GLU A 35 11.29 7.67 -2.14
CA GLU A 35 10.09 7.72 -2.96
C GLU A 35 9.12 6.58 -2.64
N SER A 36 7.84 6.79 -2.96
CA SER A 36 6.85 5.72 -2.99
C SER A 36 7.03 4.87 -4.25
N PRO A 37 6.52 3.61 -4.26
CA PRO A 37 6.66 2.71 -5.39
C PRO A 37 6.16 3.28 -6.71
N TRP A 38 5.01 3.97 -6.72
CA TRP A 38 4.45 4.55 -7.94
C TRP A 38 5.21 5.78 -8.41
N THR A 39 5.65 6.65 -7.50
CA THR A 39 6.51 7.80 -7.86
C THR A 39 7.79 7.32 -8.51
N PHE A 40 8.46 6.33 -7.90
CA PHE A 40 9.68 5.75 -8.45
C PHE A 40 9.45 5.13 -9.85
N ALA A 41 8.37 4.37 -10.02
CA ALA A 41 8.03 3.75 -11.30
C ALA A 41 7.77 4.81 -12.38
N GLN A 42 7.04 5.88 -12.05
CA GLN A 42 6.76 6.99 -12.96
C GLN A 42 8.05 7.71 -13.37
N ASN A 43 8.92 8.04 -12.40
CA ASN A 43 10.20 8.70 -12.65
C ASN A 43 11.11 7.86 -13.56
N LYS A 44 11.09 6.53 -13.40
CA LYS A 44 11.84 5.61 -14.26
C LYS A 44 11.34 5.56 -15.70
N MET A 45 10.05 5.83 -15.96
CA MET A 45 9.47 5.81 -17.31
C MET A 45 9.75 7.10 -18.11
N VAL A 46 9.99 8.22 -17.43
CA VAL A 46 10.26 9.53 -18.06
C VAL A 46 11.75 9.84 -18.24
N SER A 47 12.64 8.97 -17.72
CA SER A 47 14.10 9.04 -17.88
C SER A 47 14.57 8.23 -19.09
#